data_AF-A0A9W4T699-F1
#
_entry.id   AF-A0A9W4T699-F1
#
_cell.length_a   1.000
_cell.length_b   1.000
_cell.length_c   1.000
_cell.angle_alpha   90.00
_cell.angle_beta   90.00
_cell.angle_gamma   90.00
#
_symmetry.space_group_name_H-M   'P 1'
#
loop_
_entity.id
_entity.type
_entity.pdbx_description
1 polymer ?
#
loop_
_entity_poly.entity_id
_entity_poly.type
_entity_poly.pdbx_seq_one_letter_code
_entity_poly.pdbx_strand_id
1 'polypeptide(L)' 'EEYDIGLAIEISQGLRERIVPGSSKDYVNIYTGCWDNEPEDRLIMNTVANLFNLSL' A
#
# COMPACT_ATOMS: atom_id res chain seq x y z
N GLU A 1 -3.19 21.01 -13.25
CA GLU A 1 -2.35 19.82 -13.40
C GLU A 1 -2.98 18.94 -14.47
N GLU A 2 -2.18 18.32 -15.32
CA GLU A 2 -2.65 17.36 -16.31
C GLU A 2 -2.66 15.98 -15.64
N TYR A 3 -3.82 15.35 -15.57
CA TYR A 3 -3.94 14.01 -14.99
C TYR A 3 -3.38 12.98 -15.97
N ASP A 4 -2.43 12.17 -15.52
CA ASP A 4 -1.88 11.07 -16.31
C ASP A 4 -2.88 9.90 -16.33
N ILE A 5 -3.71 9.87 -17.37
CA ILE A 5 -4.69 8.80 -17.59
C ILE A 5 -3.99 7.44 -17.78
N GLY A 6 -2.80 7.43 -18.38
CA GLY A 6 -2.00 6.21 -18.55
C GLY A 6 -1.65 5.61 -17.20
N LEU A 7 -1.13 6.43 -16.28
CA LEU A 7 -0.83 6.02 -14.92
C LEU A 7 -2.06 5.51 -14.17
N ALA A 8 -3.22 6.17 -14.32
CA ALA A 8 -4.46 5.73 -13.69
C ALA A 8 -4.89 4.33 -14.18
N ILE A 9 -4.74 4.06 -15.49
CA ILE A 9 -5.00 2.74 -16.07
C ILE A 9 -4.04 1.70 -15.49
N GLU A 10 -2.75 1.98 -15.45
CA GLU A 10 -1.75 1.06 -14.89
C GLU A 10 -2.02 0.73 -13.42
N ILE A 11 -2.38 1.73 -12.60
CA ILE A 11 -2.74 1.52 -11.18
C ILE A 11 -3.99 0.63 -11.05
N SER A 12 -4.99 0.84 -11.91
CA SER A 12 -6.20 0.00 -11.95
C SER A 12 -5.92 -1.45 -12.37
N GLN A 13 -4.82 -1.68 -13.08
CA GLN A 13 -4.32 -3.01 -13.47
C GLN A 13 -3.35 -3.62 -12.44
N GLY A 14 -3.13 -2.94 -11.31
CA GLY A 14 -2.30 -3.43 -10.23
C GLY A 14 -0.86 -2.93 -10.22
N LEU A 15 -0.52 -1.91 -11.01
CA LEU A 15 0.77 -1.23 -10.84
C LEU A 15 0.87 -0.67 -9.43
N ARG A 16 1.96 -1.01 -8.75
CA ARG A 16 2.33 -0.52 -7.42
C ARG A 16 3.79 -0.13 -7.39
N GLU A 17 4.16 0.69 -6.41
CA GLU A 17 5.54 1.12 -6.23
C GLU A 17 6.46 -0.08 -5.93
N ARG A 18 7.74 0.04 -6.26
CA ARG A 18 8.74 -0.97 -5.90
C ARG A 18 9.09 -0.83 -4.43
N ILE A 19 9.34 -1.96 -3.77
CA ILE A 19 9.82 -1.97 -2.38
C ILE A 19 11.10 -1.13 -2.29
N VAL A 20 11.09 -0.16 -1.38
CA VAL A 20 12.26 0.69 -1.10
C VAL A 20 13.31 -0.13 -0.34
N PRO A 21 14.55 -0.25 -0.86
CA PRO A 21 15.61 -0.98 -0.17
C PRO A 21 15.89 -0.41 1.23
N GLY A 22 16.00 -1.30 2.21
CA GLY A 22 16.26 -0.91 3.61
C GLY A 22 15.01 -0.61 4.44
N SER A 23 13.81 -0.60 3.84
CA SER A 23 12.56 -0.56 4.61
C SER A 23 12.40 -1.80 5.48
N SER A 24 11.87 -1.62 6.71
CA SER A 24 11.56 -2.76 7.58
C SER A 24 10.46 -3.61 6.95
N LYS A 25 10.56 -4.93 7.15
CA LYS A 25 9.56 -5.87 6.60
C LYS A 25 8.15 -5.55 7.08
N ASP A 26 8.00 -5.12 8.33
CA ASP A 26 6.69 -4.80 8.91
C ASP A 26 6.09 -3.55 8.26
N TYR A 27 6.91 -2.52 8.03
CA TYR A 27 6.46 -1.32 7.30
C TYR A 27 6.06 -1.67 5.87
N VAL A 28 6.83 -2.52 5.19
CA VAL A 28 6.49 -3.05 3.86
C VAL A 28 5.14 -3.73 3.88
N ASN A 29 4.92 -4.68 4.80
CA ASN A 29 3.66 -5.39 4.92
C ASN A 29 2.47 -4.44 5.14
N ILE A 30 2.65 -3.38 5.95
CA ILE A 30 1.60 -2.40 6.22
C ILE A 30 1.24 -1.63 4.96
N TYR A 31 2.18 -0.93 4.31
CA TYR A 31 1.80 -0.14 3.14
C TYR A 31 1.35 -1.04 1.99
N THR A 32 1.91 -2.25 1.87
CA THR A 32 1.47 -3.19 0.84
C THR A 32 0.06 -3.72 1.06
N GLY A 33 -0.38 -3.84 2.32
CA GLY A 33 -1.75 -4.23 2.62
C GLY A 33 -2.76 -3.09 2.47
N CYS A 34 -2.33 -1.83 2.60
CA CYS A 34 -3.23 -0.68 2.47
C CYS A 34 -3.75 -0.44 1.04
N TRP A 35 -2.95 -0.82 0.04
CA TRP A 35 -3.25 -0.58 -1.38
C TRP A 35 -3.56 -1.86 -2.17
N ASP A 36 -4.08 -2.89 -1.50
CA ASP A 36 -4.51 -4.13 -2.16
C ASP A 36 -5.45 -3.81 -3.34
N ASN A 37 -5.34 -4.60 -4.41
CA ASN A 37 -6.18 -4.46 -5.59
C ASN A 37 -7.64 -4.71 -5.24
N GLU A 38 -7.91 -5.71 -4.40
CA GLU A 38 -9.25 -6.02 -3.90
C GLU A 38 -9.55 -5.09 -2.70
N PRO A 39 -10.54 -4.18 -2.79
CA PRO A 39 -10.86 -3.24 -1.72
C PRO A 39 -11.14 -3.91 -0.36
N GLU A 40 -11.73 -5.10 -0.38
CA GLU A 40 -12.11 -5.92 0.76
C GLU A 40 -10.90 -6.50 1.50
N ASP A 41 -9.78 -6.69 0.79
CA ASP A 41 -8.53 -7.21 1.33
C ASP A 41 -7.60 -6.10 1.85
N ARG A 42 -7.99 -4.83 1.65
CA ARG A 42 -7.21 -3.69 2.15
C ARG A 42 -7.22 -3.66 3.68
N LEU A 43 -6.04 -3.37 4.25
CA LEU A 43 -5.93 -3.13 5.68
C LEU A 43 -6.82 -1.97 6.13
N ILE A 44 -7.71 -2.24 7.07
CA ILE A 44 -8.52 -1.19 7.71
C ILE A 44 -7.67 -0.37 8.69
N MET A 45 -8.04 0.90 8.87
CA MET A 45 -7.27 1.86 9.67
C MET A 45 -6.98 1.38 11.10
N ASN A 46 -7.94 0.69 11.73
CA ASN A 46 -7.74 0.13 13.07
C ASN A 46 -6.63 -0.94 13.10
N THR A 47 -6.55 -1.79 12.07
CA THR A 47 -5.49 -2.80 11.92
C THR A 47 -4.14 -2.13 11.71
N VAL A 48 -4.09 -1.10 10.87
CA VAL A 48 -2.87 -0.30 10.63
C VAL A 48 -2.35 0.30 11.93
N ALA A 49 -3.20 0.98 12.70
CA ALA A 49 -2.82 1.59 13.98
C ALA A 49 -2.28 0.55 14.98
N ASN A 50 -2.90 -0.63 15.05
CA ASN A 50 -2.43 -1.71 15.91
C ASN A 50 -1.06 -2.26 15.47
N LEU A 51 -0.85 -2.48 14.17
CA LEU A 51 0.43 -2.98 13.64
C LEU A 51 1.57 -1.97 13.85
N PHE A 52 1.31 -0.68 13.69
CA PHE A 52 2.28 0.36 13.98
C PHE A 52 2.66 0.40 15.47
N ASN A 53 1.69 0.29 16.38
CA ASN A 53 1.97 0.26 17.82
C ASN A 53 2.72 -1.00 18.28
N LEU A 54 2.63 -2.11 17.54
CA LEU A 54 3.33 -3.36 17.85
C LEU A 54 4.74 -3.42 17.25
N SER A 55 5.05 -2.57 16.27
CA SER A 55 6.35 -2.50 15.59
C SER A 55 7.27 -1.39 16.14
N LEU A 56 6.78 -0.66 17.14
CA LEU A 56 7.51 0.32 17.97
C LEU A 56 7.75 -0.24 19.38
#